data_AF-A0A7S4IXA9-F1
#
_entry.id   AF-A0A7S4IXA9-F1
#
_cell.length_a   1.000
_cell.length_b   1.000
_cell.length_c   1.000
_cell.angle_alpha   90.00
_cell.angle_beta   90.00
_cell.angle_gamma   90.00
#
_symmetry.space_group_name_H-M   'P 1'
#
loop_
_entity.id
_entity.type
_entity.pdbx_description
1 polymer ?
#
loop_
_entity_poly.entity_id
_entity_poly.type
_entity_poly.pdbx_seq_one_letter_code
_entity_poly.pdbx_strand_id
1 'polypeptide(L)'
;RDTGIVRDDAGSIVELHWAKKNVVDADLVVLSTFAASGALRHLVKLDLERNPRVTDLGVRALACALRDGELPALGKLWLSPTSVTSEGIRNLSERLAQNRRSVKTARPRAQKKKTGKARS
;
A
#
# COMPACT_ATOMS: atom_id res chain seq x y z
N ARG A 1 -7.82 3.96 24.14
CA ARG A 1 -8.28 4.39 22.79
C ARG A 1 -7.79 3.32 21.83
N ASP A 2 -8.72 2.57 21.23
CA ASP A 2 -8.35 1.56 20.23
C ASP A 2 -7.87 2.27 18.96
N THR A 3 -6.56 2.17 18.70
CA THR A 3 -5.90 2.76 17.53
C THR A 3 -6.29 2.05 16.24
N GLY A 4 -6.94 0.88 16.32
CA GLY A 4 -7.24 0.05 15.15
C GLY A 4 -5.97 -0.48 14.49
N ILE A 5 -4.88 -0.64 15.24
CA ILE A 5 -3.61 -1.17 14.72
C ILE A 5 -3.36 -2.52 15.38
N VAL A 6 -3.32 -3.58 14.57
CA VAL A 6 -2.92 -4.92 15.02
C VAL A 6 -1.47 -5.14 14.64
N ARG A 7 -0.69 -5.65 15.59
CA ARG A 7 0.71 -6.00 15.40
C ARG A 7 0.92 -7.50 15.60
N ASP A 8 1.92 -8.06 14.92
CA ASP A 8 2.41 -9.41 15.20
C ASP A 8 3.32 -9.42 16.44
N ASP A 9 3.82 -10.61 16.81
CA ASP A 9 4.74 -10.80 17.93
C ASP A 9 6.07 -10.05 17.76
N ALA A 10 6.46 -9.75 16.51
CA ALA A 10 7.64 -8.95 16.19
C ALA A 10 7.38 -7.43 16.25
N GLY A 11 6.14 -7.02 16.55
CA GLY A 11 5.72 -5.62 16.61
C GLY A 11 5.43 -4.98 15.25
N SER A 12 5.44 -5.76 14.16
CA SER A 12 5.14 -5.27 12.81
C SER A 12 3.65 -5.05 12.64
N ILE A 13 3.26 -3.98 11.94
CA ILE A 13 1.85 -3.70 11.65
C ILE A 13 1.34 -4.70 10.61
N VAL A 14 0.37 -5.52 11.01
CA VAL A 14 -0.24 -6.56 10.16
C VAL A 14 -1.66 -6.23 9.74
N GLU A 15 -2.42 -5.50 10.56
CA GLU A 15 -3.78 -5.09 10.21
C GLU A 15 -4.06 -3.65 10.66
N LEU A 16 -4.73 -2.90 9.79
CA LEU A 16 -5.26 -1.57 10.06
C LEU A 16 -6.78 -1.61 9.97
N HIS A 17 -7.43 -1.48 11.13
CA HIS A 17 -8.87 -1.44 11.33
C HIS A 17 -9.32 0.02 11.42
N TRP A 18 -9.37 0.69 10.28
CA TRP A 18 -9.71 2.11 10.19
C TRP A 18 -11.17 2.36 9.78
N ALA A 19 -12.02 1.35 9.94
CA ALA A 19 -13.45 1.50 9.75
C ALA A 19 -14.03 2.60 10.66
N LYS A 20 -14.81 3.52 10.08
CA LYS A 20 -15.44 4.66 10.80
C LYS A 20 -14.44 5.55 11.56
N LYS A 21 -13.16 5.61 11.18
CA LYS A 21 -12.15 6.46 11.85
C LYS A 21 -12.07 7.88 11.27
N ASN A 22 -13.01 8.27 10.42
CA ASN A 22 -13.01 9.56 9.71
C ASN A 22 -11.75 9.73 8.84
N VAL A 23 -11.34 8.64 8.20
CA VAL A 23 -10.23 8.64 7.25
C VAL A 23 -10.61 9.50 6.05
N VAL A 24 -9.66 10.34 5.62
CA VAL A 24 -9.77 11.19 4.43
C VAL A 24 -8.70 10.83 3.40
N ASP A 25 -8.81 11.35 2.18
CA ASP A 25 -7.82 11.11 1.13
C ASP A 25 -6.38 11.46 1.54
N ALA A 26 -6.20 12.51 2.35
CA ALA A 26 -4.88 12.90 2.87
C ALA A 26 -4.25 11.81 3.75
N ASP A 27 -5.05 11.07 4.51
CA ASP A 27 -4.55 9.96 5.32
C ASP A 27 -4.06 8.81 4.45
N LEU A 28 -4.70 8.56 3.30
CA LEU A 28 -4.24 7.54 2.34
C LEU A 28 -2.96 7.97 1.62
N VAL A 29 -2.76 9.27 1.39
CA VAL A 29 -1.47 9.80 0.91
C VAL A 29 -0.38 9.57 1.96
N VAL A 30 -0.65 9.89 3.22
CA VAL A 30 0.31 9.62 4.32
C VAL A 30 0.60 8.12 4.42
N LEU A 31 -0.43 7.27 4.36
CA LEU A 31 -0.28 5.82 4.37
C LEU A 31 0.60 5.32 3.22
N SER A 32 0.44 5.88 2.02
CA SER A 32 1.30 5.54 0.86
C SER A 32 2.77 5.92 1.11
N THR A 33 3.02 7.03 1.80
CA THR A 33 4.39 7.44 2.16
C THR A 33 5.01 6.48 3.18
N PHE A 34 4.23 5.99 4.16
CA PHE A 34 4.67 4.94 5.08
C PHE A 34 4.91 3.59 4.38
N ALA A 35 4.12 3.27 3.36
CA ALA A 35 4.35 2.09 2.54
C ALA A 35 5.68 2.21 1.79
N ALA A 36 5.95 3.35 1.15
CA ALA A 36 7.20 3.63 0.45
C ALA A 36 8.44 3.52 1.34
N SER A 37 8.31 3.85 2.63
CA SER A 37 9.40 3.68 3.61
C SER A 37 9.60 2.23 4.08
N GLY A 38 8.76 1.29 3.62
CA GLY A 38 8.77 -0.11 4.02
C GLY A 38 8.16 -0.39 5.39
N ALA A 39 7.56 0.61 6.05
CA ALA A 39 6.98 0.47 7.39
C ALA A 39 5.74 -0.44 7.39
N LEU A 40 5.09 -0.60 6.23
CA LEU A 40 3.87 -1.40 6.05
C LEU A 40 4.10 -2.68 5.24
N ARG A 41 5.35 -3.15 5.14
CA ARG A 41 5.70 -4.35 4.36
C ARG A 41 5.00 -5.64 4.83
N HIS A 42 4.58 -5.67 6.10
CA HIS A 42 3.86 -6.79 6.71
C HIS A 42 2.34 -6.58 6.78
N LEU A 43 1.83 -5.46 6.25
CA LEU A 43 0.41 -5.15 6.30
C LEU A 43 -0.37 -6.13 5.42
N VAL A 44 -1.22 -6.95 6.03
CA VAL A 44 -2.04 -7.96 5.37
C VAL A 44 -3.47 -7.47 5.13
N LYS A 45 -4.01 -6.68 6.06
CA LYS A 45 -5.40 -6.20 6.00
C LYS A 45 -5.48 -4.70 6.22
N LEU A 46 -6.22 -4.03 5.34
CA LEU A 46 -6.58 -2.62 5.47
C LEU A 46 -8.10 -2.47 5.36
N ASP A 47 -8.72 -2.10 6.46
CA ASP A 47 -10.14 -1.82 6.56
C ASP A 47 -10.37 -0.30 6.55
N LEU A 48 -10.99 0.19 5.49
CA LEU A 48 -11.40 1.59 5.31
C LEU A 48 -12.93 1.72 5.24
N GLU A 49 -13.69 0.71 5.66
CA GLU A 49 -15.14 0.73 5.57
C GLU A 49 -15.75 1.93 6.32
N ARG A 50 -16.86 2.45 5.79
CA ARG A 50 -17.62 3.53 6.43
C ARG A 50 -16.81 4.80 6.65
N ASN A 51 -15.92 5.13 5.71
CA ASN A 51 -15.24 6.41 5.64
C ASN A 51 -15.72 7.20 4.41
N PRO A 52 -16.76 8.05 4.55
CA PRO A 52 -17.37 8.75 3.42
C PRO A 52 -16.48 9.84 2.79
N ARG A 53 -15.35 10.16 3.42
CA ARG A 53 -14.38 11.15 2.92
C ARG A 53 -13.19 10.51 2.19
N VAL A 54 -13.19 9.18 2.07
CA VAL A 54 -12.32 8.47 1.14
C VAL A 54 -12.99 8.46 -0.22
N THR A 55 -12.32 9.05 -1.19
CA THR A 55 -12.77 9.17 -2.59
C THR A 55 -11.79 8.45 -3.52
N ASP A 56 -12.06 8.54 -4.83
CA ASP A 56 -11.17 8.02 -5.87
C ASP A 56 -9.76 8.60 -5.79
N LEU A 57 -9.59 9.83 -5.27
CA LEU A 57 -8.29 10.47 -5.10
C LEU A 57 -7.42 9.73 -4.09
N GLY A 58 -7.97 9.41 -2.92
CA GLY A 58 -7.26 8.69 -1.87
C GLY A 58 -6.94 7.25 -2.29
N VAL A 59 -7.91 6.56 -2.91
CA VAL A 59 -7.66 5.19 -3.42
C VAL A 59 -6.61 5.18 -4.54
N ARG A 60 -6.53 6.23 -5.37
CA ARG A 60 -5.47 6.34 -6.38
C ARG A 60 -4.07 6.42 -5.77
N ALA A 61 -3.91 7.10 -4.64
CA ALA A 61 -2.63 7.15 -3.92
C ALA A 61 -2.25 5.75 -3.41
N LEU A 62 -3.19 5.04 -2.78
CA LEU A 62 -2.99 3.65 -2.35
C LEU A 62 -2.67 2.72 -3.54
N ALA A 63 -3.32 2.93 -4.68
CA ALA A 63 -3.08 2.16 -5.90
C ALA A 63 -1.68 2.39 -6.50
N CYS A 64 -1.09 3.59 -6.35
CA CYS A 64 0.32 3.83 -6.68
C CYS A 64 1.23 2.96 -5.81
N ALA A 65 1.06 3.00 -4.49
CA ALA A 65 1.88 2.22 -3.56
C ALA A 65 1.79 0.71 -3.82
N LEU A 66 0.58 0.22 -4.10
CA LEU A 66 0.35 -1.18 -4.48
C LEU A 66 0.99 -1.54 -5.81
N ARG A 67 0.98 -0.64 -6.80
CA ARG A 67 1.63 -0.85 -8.09
C ARG A 67 3.15 -0.94 -7.93
N ASP A 68 3.71 -0.09 -7.09
CA ASP A 68 5.16 0.06 -6.89
C ASP A 68 5.74 -1.01 -5.94
N GLY A 69 4.88 -1.90 -5.42
CA GLY A 69 5.29 -3.04 -4.59
C GLY A 69 5.56 -2.69 -3.13
N GLU A 70 5.07 -1.53 -2.68
CA GLU A 70 5.31 -0.99 -1.34
C GLU A 70 4.47 -1.68 -0.25
N LEU A 71 3.42 -2.40 -0.66
CA LEU A 71 2.53 -3.20 0.20
C LEU A 71 2.52 -4.67 -0.24
N PRO A 72 3.66 -5.38 -0.16
CA PRO A 72 3.83 -6.71 -0.73
C PRO A 72 2.99 -7.80 -0.04
N ALA A 73 2.62 -7.60 1.22
CA ALA A 73 1.82 -8.56 1.99
C ALA A 73 0.30 -8.29 1.97
N LEU A 74 -0.14 -7.19 1.36
CA LEU A 74 -1.54 -6.78 1.45
C LEU A 74 -2.43 -7.74 0.66
N GLY A 75 -3.27 -8.48 1.38
CA GLY A 75 -4.19 -9.46 0.80
C GLY A 75 -5.66 -9.06 0.91
N LYS A 76 -6.03 -8.15 1.82
CA LYS A 76 -7.40 -7.72 2.04
C LYS A 76 -7.49 -6.20 2.12
N LEU A 77 -8.35 -5.62 1.29
CA LEU A 77 -8.67 -4.20 1.27
C LEU A 77 -10.20 -4.06 1.26
N TRP A 78 -10.75 -3.43 2.30
CA TRP A 78 -12.18 -3.15 2.40
C TRP A 78 -12.45 -1.66 2.24
N LEU A 79 -13.30 -1.31 1.27
CA LEU A 79 -13.63 0.07 0.90
C LEU A 79 -15.14 0.34 0.95
N SER A 80 -15.97 -0.56 1.47
CA SER A 80 -17.43 -0.41 1.42
C SER A 80 -18.04 -0.19 2.79
N PRO A 81 -18.89 0.83 3.01
CA PRO A 81 -19.19 1.97 2.14
C PRO A 81 -18.13 3.08 2.24
N THR A 82 -17.70 3.63 1.10
CA THR A 82 -16.91 4.87 0.97
C THR A 82 -17.46 5.69 -0.19
N SER A 83 -16.89 6.86 -0.49
CA SER A 83 -17.25 7.68 -1.66
C SER A 83 -16.41 7.33 -2.90
N VAL A 84 -15.87 6.12 -2.94
CA VAL A 84 -15.13 5.59 -4.09
C VAL A 84 -16.13 5.13 -5.14
N THR A 85 -15.98 5.62 -6.36
CA THR A 85 -16.85 5.30 -7.48
C THR A 85 -16.40 4.02 -8.18
N SER A 86 -17.23 3.51 -9.09
CA SER A 86 -16.86 2.39 -9.98
C SER A 86 -15.63 2.72 -10.83
N GLU A 87 -15.42 3.99 -11.18
CA GLU A 87 -14.21 4.43 -11.89
C GLU A 87 -12.96 4.33 -11.01
N GLY A 88 -13.05 4.75 -9.75
CA GLY A 88 -11.98 4.57 -8.76
C GLY A 88 -11.58 3.11 -8.57
N ILE A 89 -12.57 2.22 -8.44
CA ILE A 89 -12.33 0.76 -8.34
C ILE A 89 -11.71 0.19 -9.63
N ARG A 90 -12.14 0.66 -10.81
CA ARG A 90 -11.53 0.26 -12.08
C ARG A 90 -10.05 0.66 -12.14
N ASN A 91 -9.72 1.90 -11.78
CA ASN A 91 -8.36 2.41 -11.78
C ASN A 91 -7.45 1.62 -10.81
N LEU A 92 -7.95 1.32 -9.61
CA LEU A 92 -7.27 0.46 -8.64
C LEU A 92 -6.96 -0.92 -9.23
N SER A 93 -7.96 -1.55 -9.87
CA SER A 93 -7.83 -2.88 -10.46
C SER A 93 -6.81 -2.91 -11.61
N GLU A 94 -6.81 -1.89 -12.47
CA GLU A 94 -5.85 -1.76 -13.58
C GLU A 94 -4.41 -1.65 -13.07
N ARG A 95 -4.18 -0.82 -12.05
CA ARG A 95 -2.85 -0.63 -11.44
C ARG A 95 -2.33 -1.90 -10.75
N LEU A 96 -3.21 -2.62 -10.06
CA LEU A 96 -2.88 -3.91 -9.47
C LEU A 96 -2.52 -4.96 -10.54
N ALA A 97 -3.24 -4.97 -11.66
CA ALA A 97 -2.93 -5.85 -12.79
C ALA A 97 -1.58 -5.53 -13.43
N GLN A 98 -1.19 -4.24 -13.49
CA GLN A 98 0.13 -3.81 -13.97
C GLN A 98 1.27 -4.31 -13.07
N ASN A 99 1.08 -4.30 -11.74
CA ASN A 99 2.07 -4.87 -10.82
C ASN A 99 2.35 -6.35 -11.16
N ARG A 100 1.31 -7.18 -11.28
CA ARG A 100 1.45 -8.61 -11.61
C ARG A 100 2.15 -8.88 -12.94
N ARG A 101 2.10 -7.94 -13.90
CA ARG A 101 2.84 -8.03 -15.17
C ARG A 101 4.32 -7.69 -14.98
N SER A 102 4.64 -6.67 -14.18
CA SER A 102 6.02 -6.29 -13.86
C SER A 102 6.76 -7.37 -13.05
N VAL A 103 6.07 -8.12 -12.18
CA VAL A 103 6.71 -9.24 -11.45
C VAL A 103 7.14 -10.38 -12.40
N LYS A 104 6.46 -10.57 -13.54
CA LYS A 104 6.85 -11.59 -14.53
C LYS A 104 8.06 -11.18 -15.38
N THR A 105 8.40 -9.90 -15.45
CA THR A 105 9.51 -9.38 -16.27
C THR A 105 10.70 -8.87 -15.45
N ALA A 106 10.57 -8.74 -14.12
CA ALA A 106 11.65 -8.33 -13.23
C ALA A 106 12.68 -9.46 -13.02
N ARG A 107 13.62 -9.62 -13.97
CA ARG A 107 14.91 -10.26 -13.69
C ARG A 107 15.58 -9.54 -12.50
N PRO A 108 16.25 -10.26 -11.58
CA PRO A 108 16.88 -9.63 -10.42
C PRO A 108 17.94 -8.62 -10.89
N ARG A 109 17.79 -7.37 -10.45
CA ARG A 109 18.72 -6.28 -10.74
C ARG A 109 20.03 -6.56 -10.00
N ALA A 110 20.99 -7.16 -10.71
CA ALA A 110 22.33 -7.42 -10.20
C ALA A 110 22.96 -6.10 -9.73
N GLN A 111 23.10 -5.94 -8.42
CA GLN A 111 23.93 -4.90 -7.82
C GLN A 111 25.38 -5.17 -8.27
N LYS A 112 25.87 -4.38 -9.24
CA LYS A 112 27.30 -4.33 -9.52
C LYS A 112 27.98 -3.74 -8.28
N LYS A 113 28.56 -4.61 -7.45
CA LYS A 113 29.50 -4.23 -6.40
C LYS A 113 30.63 -3.42 -7.04
N LYS A 114 30.80 -2.18 -6.59
CA LYS A 114 32.01 -1.40 -6.82
C LYS A 114 33.19 -2.18 -6.24
N THR A 115 34.03 -2.78 -7.07
CA THR A 115 35.37 -3.19 -6.66
C THR A 115 36.34 -2.12 -7.14
N GLY A 116 36.90 -1.40 -6.17
CA GLY A 116 37.94 -0.41 -6.42
C GLY A 116 39.18 -1.07 -7.02
N LYS A 117 39.76 -0.40 -8.01
CA LYS A 117 41.14 -0.64 -8.42
C LYS A 117 41.72 0.67 -8.94
N ALA A 118 42.50 1.33 -8.10
CA ALA A 118 43.63 2.15 -8.51
C ALA A 118 44.75 1.82 -7.52
N ARG A 119 45.66 0.96 -7.97
CA ARG A 119 46.93 0.67 -7.32
C ARG A 119 47.97 1.67 -7.86
N SER A 120 48.89 2.02 -6.95
CA SER A 120 50.29 2.45 -7.11
C SER A 120 50.75 3.00 -8.44
#